data_AF-A0A9P7H4T4-F1
#
_entry.id   AF-A0A9P7H4T4-F1
#
_cell.length_a   1.000
_cell.length_b   1.000
_cell.length_c   1.000
_cell.angle_alpha   90.00
_cell.angle_beta   90.00
_cell.angle_gamma   90.00
#
_symmetry.space_group_name_H-M   'P 1'
#
loop_
_entity.id
_entity.type
_entity.pdbx_description
1 polymer ?
#
loop_
_entity_poly.entity_id
_entity_poly.type
_entity_poly.pdbx_seq_one_letter_code
_entity_poly.pdbx_strand_id
1 'polypeptide(L)'
;TMFKCRRTVASALSTSSIKTGRLTPSAATRSRYHSQTYRTLKNSRPQHKDGIIARQTHTSQHRDFSRKDYVMVGNDSTGSTLEMAEPAIHPLFEPVTGTWQYIVADPTSKSAVIIDPVLDYDPVKATVSTDSADAIVKTIRDMRYKVDMILETHAHADHLTAASYLQSTLAKSQGSKPLIGIGSRIRQVQSLFGERYGISPEEYQTVFDKLWEDNDEFKIGNLTARAVHLPGHTPDHMGYHVGSNVFVGDSIFHVDIGSARADFPGGSAEAIFNSGRKLLALPGETKIWVGHDYPPPGRSAPVPFATVQEHRMNNKHLKDGTLEEEFVEMRHKRDETLAAPRLIHPSLQVNIRGGRQPAPLASGHRMVHLPLTGPSW
;
A
#
# COMPACT_ATOMS: atom_id res chain seq x y z
N THR A 1 21.98 -10.67 70.06
CA THR A 1 23.21 -10.06 70.63
C THR A 1 24.40 -10.87 70.16
N MET A 2 25.39 -10.22 69.54
CA MET A 2 26.66 -10.70 68.92
C MET A 2 27.13 -12.17 69.12
N PHE A 3 27.50 -12.89 68.04
CA PHE A 3 28.87 -13.06 67.50
C PHE A 3 29.00 -14.28 66.53
N LYS A 4 29.90 -14.14 65.53
CA LYS A 4 30.75 -15.16 64.82
C LYS A 4 30.17 -16.08 63.72
N CYS A 5 30.68 -15.94 62.48
CA CYS A 5 31.55 -16.89 61.75
C CYS A 5 31.88 -16.34 60.33
N ARG A 6 33.13 -15.94 59.99
CA ARG A 6 34.20 -16.71 59.27
C ARG A 6 33.70 -17.34 57.95
N ARG A 7 34.30 -17.10 56.76
CA ARG A 7 35.71 -17.26 56.36
C ARG A 7 35.99 -16.62 54.99
N THR A 8 37.22 -16.14 54.81
CA THR A 8 37.82 -15.63 53.56
C THR A 8 38.94 -16.58 53.14
N VAL A 9 39.13 -16.84 51.83
CA VAL A 9 40.36 -17.41 51.26
C VAL A 9 40.69 -16.67 49.96
N ALA A 10 41.98 -16.40 49.77
CA ALA A 10 42.56 -15.49 48.79
C ALA A 10 43.09 -16.17 47.51
N SER A 11 43.21 -15.34 46.46
CA SER A 11 44.18 -15.27 45.34
C SER A 11 44.85 -16.54 44.75
N ALA A 12 44.87 -16.63 43.41
CA ALA A 12 46.11 -16.53 42.62
C ALA A 12 45.81 -16.53 41.10
N LEU A 13 46.53 -15.66 40.38
CA LEU A 13 46.64 -15.57 38.92
C LEU A 13 47.57 -16.68 38.39
N SER A 14 47.25 -17.23 37.21
CA SER A 14 48.21 -17.96 36.38
C SER A 14 47.80 -17.89 34.90
N THR A 15 48.73 -17.41 34.09
CA THR A 15 48.72 -17.30 32.63
C THR A 15 48.68 -18.65 31.92
N SER A 16 47.96 -18.78 30.82
CA SER A 16 48.37 -19.64 29.71
C SER A 16 47.90 -19.10 28.36
N SER A 17 48.85 -19.09 27.42
CA SER A 17 48.75 -18.63 26.04
C SER A 17 48.18 -19.76 25.17
N ILE A 18 47.17 -19.48 24.34
CA ILE A 18 46.73 -20.41 23.29
C ILE A 18 46.76 -19.72 21.92
N LYS A 19 47.37 -20.47 21.01
CA LYS A 19 47.85 -20.13 19.68
C LYS A 19 46.73 -19.76 18.69
N THR A 20 47.11 -18.86 17.80
CA THR A 20 46.42 -18.45 16.58
C THR A 20 46.31 -19.61 15.57
N GLY A 21 45.08 -19.95 15.20
CA GLY A 21 44.76 -20.83 14.08
C GLY A 21 44.04 -20.03 12.99
N ARG A 22 44.67 -19.90 11.82
CA ARG A 22 44.07 -19.38 10.58
C ARG A 22 42.92 -20.28 10.15
N LEU A 23 41.73 -19.71 10.00
CA LEU A 23 40.66 -20.26 9.18
C LEU A 23 40.46 -19.34 7.98
N THR A 24 40.64 -19.91 6.80
CA THR A 24 40.40 -19.31 5.48
C THR A 24 38.89 -19.11 5.25
N PRO A 25 38.46 -18.05 4.56
CA PRO A 25 37.04 -17.76 4.38
C PRO A 25 36.43 -18.62 3.27
N SER A 26 35.38 -19.37 3.63
CA SER A 26 34.48 -20.03 2.70
C SER A 26 33.61 -18.99 1.98
N ALA A 27 33.37 -19.22 0.70
CA ALA A 27 32.81 -18.30 -0.27
C ALA A 27 31.44 -17.73 0.13
N ALA A 28 31.39 -16.40 0.24
CA ALA A 28 30.13 -15.66 0.24
C ALA A 28 29.54 -15.65 -1.17
N THR A 29 28.43 -16.35 -1.35
CA THR A 29 27.60 -16.27 -2.56
C THR A 29 26.96 -14.88 -2.61
N ARG A 30 27.62 -13.93 -3.28
CA ARG A 30 27.04 -12.64 -3.66
C ARG A 30 25.91 -12.89 -4.66
N SER A 31 24.66 -12.86 -4.21
CA SER A 31 23.53 -12.68 -5.12
C SER A 31 23.56 -11.23 -5.62
N ARG A 32 24.06 -11.03 -6.84
CA ARG A 32 23.90 -9.77 -7.57
C ARG A 32 22.50 -9.76 -8.17
N TYR A 33 21.55 -9.08 -7.54
CA TYR A 33 20.36 -8.65 -8.26
C TYR A 33 20.76 -7.51 -9.21
N HIS A 34 20.88 -7.84 -10.49
CA HIS A 34 20.96 -6.87 -11.56
C HIS A 34 19.63 -6.13 -11.66
N SER A 35 19.64 -4.81 -11.52
CA SER A 35 18.54 -3.94 -11.89
C SER A 35 18.31 -4.05 -13.41
N GLN A 36 17.37 -4.89 -13.84
CA GLN A 36 16.89 -4.87 -15.21
C GLN A 36 15.91 -3.71 -15.37
N THR A 37 16.40 -2.66 -16.02
CA THR A 37 15.58 -1.57 -16.58
C THR A 37 14.66 -2.13 -17.66
N TYR A 38 13.35 -2.02 -17.47
CA TYR A 38 12.34 -2.37 -18.47
C TYR A 38 12.48 -1.43 -19.69
N ARG A 39 12.79 -2.02 -20.85
CA ARG A 39 12.90 -1.32 -22.14
C ARG A 39 11.54 -1.36 -22.83
N THR A 40 10.97 -0.19 -23.08
CA THR A 40 9.68 0.03 -23.75
C THR A 40 9.70 -0.55 -25.17
N LEU A 41 8.80 -1.49 -25.47
CA LEU A 41 8.58 -1.99 -26.84
C LEU A 41 7.80 -0.92 -27.63
N LYS A 42 8.39 -0.48 -28.75
CA LYS A 42 7.77 0.42 -29.73
C LYS A 42 6.76 -0.35 -30.58
N ASN A 43 5.57 0.22 -30.72
CA ASN A 43 4.50 -0.16 -31.63
C ASN A 43 4.97 -0.26 -33.10
N SER A 44 4.64 -1.38 -33.75
CA SER A 44 4.57 -1.51 -35.21
C SER A 44 3.11 -1.69 -35.63
N ARG A 45 2.61 -0.75 -36.44
CA ARG A 45 1.24 -0.73 -37.01
C ARG A 45 1.02 -1.91 -37.99
N PRO A 46 -0.20 -2.46 -38.11
CA PRO A 46 -0.54 -3.42 -39.16
C PRO A 46 -1.01 -2.72 -40.45
N GLN A 47 -0.71 -3.35 -41.59
CA GLN A 47 -1.15 -2.95 -42.93
C GLN A 47 -2.59 -3.42 -43.20
N HIS A 48 -3.35 -2.53 -43.85
CA HIS A 48 -4.65 -2.77 -44.47
C HIS A 48 -4.63 -3.91 -45.50
N LYS A 49 -5.69 -4.73 -45.52
CA LYS A 49 -6.18 -5.38 -46.75
C LYS A 49 -7.71 -5.33 -46.78
N ASP A 50 -8.22 -4.82 -47.88
CA ASP A 50 -9.63 -4.74 -48.24
C ASP A 50 -10.20 -6.11 -48.60
N GLY A 51 -11.49 -6.31 -48.31
CA GLY A 51 -12.29 -7.46 -48.73
C GLY A 51 -13.78 -7.13 -48.64
N ILE A 52 -14.46 -7.21 -49.79
CA ILE A 52 -15.84 -6.77 -50.07
C ILE A 52 -16.82 -7.96 -49.94
N ILE A 53 -18.12 -7.65 -49.79
CA ILE A 53 -19.35 -8.46 -50.08
C ILE A 53 -19.81 -9.35 -48.90
N ALA A 54 -21.07 -9.44 -48.44
CA ALA A 54 -22.39 -9.25 -49.04
C ALA A 54 -23.47 -8.82 -48.02
N ARG A 55 -24.49 -8.11 -48.52
CA ARG A 55 -25.79 -7.92 -47.85
C ARG A 55 -26.63 -9.20 -47.97
N GLN A 56 -27.27 -9.61 -46.88
CA GLN A 56 -28.46 -10.47 -46.92
C GLN A 56 -29.57 -9.86 -46.06
N THR A 57 -30.67 -9.58 -46.73
CA THR A 57 -31.96 -9.15 -46.18
C THR A 57 -32.76 -10.38 -45.77
N HIS A 58 -33.23 -10.44 -44.53
CA HIS A 58 -34.30 -11.34 -44.14
C HIS A 58 -35.44 -10.55 -43.48
N THR A 59 -36.58 -10.58 -44.16
CA THR A 59 -37.90 -10.17 -43.69
C THR A 59 -38.53 -11.30 -42.90
N SER A 60 -39.08 -11.02 -41.71
CA SER A 60 -40.24 -11.77 -41.20
C SER A 60 -41.12 -10.84 -40.36
N GLN A 61 -42.42 -10.88 -40.68
CA GLN A 61 -43.51 -10.22 -39.97
C GLN A 61 -43.94 -11.11 -38.80
N HIS A 62 -44.27 -10.53 -37.63
CA HIS A 62 -45.37 -11.01 -36.79
C HIS A 62 -45.81 -9.96 -35.74
N ARG A 63 -47.01 -9.43 -35.98
CA ARG A 63 -48.11 -8.98 -35.10
C ARG A 63 -47.84 -8.46 -33.67
N ASP A 64 -48.00 -7.14 -33.55
CA ASP A 64 -48.94 -6.39 -32.69
C ASP A 64 -49.31 -6.90 -31.27
N PHE A 65 -48.89 -6.14 -30.26
CA PHE A 65 -49.66 -5.89 -29.04
C PHE A 65 -49.53 -4.40 -28.62
N SER A 66 -50.68 -3.73 -28.68
CA SER A 66 -51.08 -2.39 -28.22
C SER A 66 -50.25 -1.61 -27.17
N ARG A 67 -49.92 -0.36 -27.57
CA ARG A 67 -49.92 0.94 -26.84
C ARG A 67 -49.25 1.06 -25.47
N LYS A 68 -48.22 1.92 -25.42
CA LYS A 68 -48.29 3.25 -24.76
C LYS A 68 -47.20 4.17 -25.31
N ASP A 69 -47.61 5.38 -25.65
CA ASP A 69 -46.81 6.42 -26.28
C ASP A 69 -45.66 6.88 -25.37
N TYR A 70 -44.43 6.76 -25.86
CA TYR A 70 -43.31 7.62 -25.47
C TYR A 70 -42.69 8.14 -26.76
N VAL A 71 -42.83 9.45 -26.98
CA VAL A 71 -42.20 10.17 -28.07
C VAL A 71 -40.69 10.14 -27.85
N MET A 72 -39.99 9.30 -28.61
CA MET A 72 -38.53 9.30 -28.69
C MET A 72 -38.12 10.42 -29.65
N VAL A 73 -37.84 11.61 -29.13
CA VAL A 73 -37.03 12.58 -29.87
C VAL A 73 -35.62 12.01 -29.92
N GLY A 74 -35.27 11.44 -31.07
CA GLY A 74 -33.92 11.02 -31.38
C GLY A 74 -33.00 12.22 -31.35
N ASN A 75 -32.03 12.18 -30.44
CA ASN A 75 -30.85 13.02 -30.55
C ASN A 75 -29.68 12.08 -30.82
N ASP A 76 -29.39 11.89 -32.11
CA ASP A 76 -28.10 11.42 -32.59
C ASP A 76 -27.05 12.44 -32.15
N SER A 77 -26.55 12.26 -30.93
CA SER A 77 -25.29 12.83 -30.51
C SER A 77 -24.32 11.66 -30.41
N THR A 78 -23.44 11.56 -31.40
CA THR A 78 -22.16 10.88 -31.27
C THR A 78 -21.43 11.55 -30.11
N GLY A 79 -21.74 11.12 -28.89
CA GLY A 79 -21.05 11.54 -27.69
C GLY A 79 -19.62 11.08 -27.86
N SER A 80 -18.70 12.01 -28.13
CA SER A 80 -17.29 11.77 -27.91
C SER A 80 -17.18 11.37 -26.45
N THR A 81 -16.91 10.09 -26.18
CA THR A 81 -16.35 9.67 -24.91
C THR A 81 -15.12 10.53 -24.72
N LEU A 82 -15.20 11.55 -23.85
CA LEU A 82 -14.03 12.31 -23.43
C LEU A 82 -13.08 11.25 -22.88
N GLU A 83 -12.02 10.94 -23.63
CA GLU A 83 -10.98 10.03 -23.16
C GLU A 83 -10.52 10.56 -21.81
N MET A 84 -10.75 9.78 -20.75
CA MET A 84 -10.24 10.12 -19.43
C MET A 84 -8.71 10.18 -19.55
N ALA A 85 -8.12 11.28 -19.12
CA ALA A 85 -6.67 11.40 -19.11
C ALA A 85 -6.08 10.35 -18.15
N GLU A 86 -5.21 9.48 -18.67
CA GLU A 86 -4.60 8.39 -17.90
C GLU A 86 -3.28 8.83 -17.26
N PRO A 87 -3.01 8.44 -15.99
CA PRO A 87 -1.74 8.73 -15.34
C PRO A 87 -0.59 7.87 -15.87
N ALA A 88 0.63 8.40 -15.75
CA ALA A 88 1.83 7.58 -15.76
C ALA A 88 2.03 6.98 -14.36
N ILE A 89 2.14 5.65 -14.27
CA ILE A 89 2.25 4.93 -12.99
C ILE A 89 3.59 4.20 -12.93
N HIS A 90 4.32 4.40 -11.84
CA HIS A 90 5.60 3.74 -11.56
C HIS A 90 5.47 2.93 -10.27
N PRO A 91 5.31 1.60 -10.36
CA PRO A 91 5.30 0.73 -9.18
C PRO A 91 6.74 0.38 -8.76
N LEU A 92 7.03 0.50 -7.45
CA LEU A 92 8.30 0.12 -6.85
C LEU A 92 8.04 -0.90 -5.73
N PHE A 93 8.57 -2.11 -5.87
CA PHE A 93 8.39 -3.18 -4.89
C PHE A 93 9.49 -3.12 -3.83
N GLU A 94 9.10 -3.09 -2.55
CA GLU A 94 9.99 -3.27 -1.41
C GLU A 94 9.93 -4.74 -0.93
N PRO A 95 11.02 -5.51 -1.09
CA PRO A 95 10.99 -6.95 -0.88
C PRO A 95 11.01 -7.41 0.58
N VAL A 96 11.37 -6.55 1.54
CA VAL A 96 11.48 -6.92 2.98
C VAL A 96 10.10 -6.99 3.65
N THR A 97 9.18 -6.11 3.27
CA THR A 97 7.80 -6.03 3.77
C THR A 97 6.79 -6.51 2.73
N GLY A 98 7.20 -6.64 1.47
CA GLY A 98 6.33 -7.04 0.37
C GLY A 98 5.43 -5.90 -0.11
N THR A 99 5.79 -4.66 0.21
CA THR A 99 4.99 -3.45 -0.04
C THR A 99 5.21 -2.94 -1.46
N TRP A 100 4.13 -2.54 -2.12
CA TRP A 100 4.18 -1.75 -3.32
C TRP A 100 4.06 -0.27 -3.00
N GLN A 101 4.99 0.50 -3.53
CA GLN A 101 5.01 1.96 -3.48
C GLN A 101 4.68 2.47 -4.88
N TYR A 102 3.92 3.55 -4.99
CA TYR A 102 3.52 4.07 -6.30
C TYR A 102 3.88 5.53 -6.48
N ILE A 103 4.38 5.88 -7.66
CA ILE A 103 4.39 7.26 -8.16
C ILE A 103 3.32 7.34 -9.26
N VAL A 104 2.37 8.24 -9.09
CA VAL A 104 1.25 8.47 -10.02
C VAL A 104 1.34 9.89 -10.51
N ALA A 105 1.58 10.07 -11.81
CA ALA A 105 1.89 11.38 -12.38
C ALA A 105 1.00 11.73 -13.57
N ASP A 106 0.64 13.00 -13.67
CA ASP A 106 0.12 13.58 -14.90
C ASP A 106 1.26 13.62 -15.94
N PRO A 107 1.14 12.88 -17.07
CA PRO A 107 2.18 12.84 -18.08
C PRO A 107 2.42 14.21 -18.74
N THR A 108 1.43 15.11 -18.70
CA THR A 108 1.46 16.43 -19.33
C THR A 108 2.11 17.47 -18.43
N SER A 109 1.54 17.73 -17.25
CA SER A 109 2.05 18.76 -16.34
C SER A 109 3.28 18.35 -15.53
N LYS A 110 3.56 17.04 -15.45
CA LYS A 110 4.58 16.44 -14.57
C LYS A 110 4.28 16.58 -13.07
N SER A 111 3.09 17.04 -12.68
CA SER A 111 2.62 16.90 -11.30
C SER A 111 2.43 15.43 -10.96
N ALA A 112 2.78 15.05 -9.74
CA ALA A 112 2.73 13.68 -9.26
C ALA A 112 2.30 13.58 -7.81
N VAL A 113 1.85 12.39 -7.44
CA VAL A 113 1.68 11.95 -6.05
C VAL A 113 2.49 10.68 -5.81
N ILE A 114 2.86 10.48 -4.55
CA ILE A 114 3.47 9.24 -4.05
C ILE A 114 2.41 8.53 -3.19
N ILE A 115 2.28 7.21 -3.27
CA ILE A 115 1.35 6.42 -2.47
C ILE A 115 2.13 5.34 -1.72
N ASP A 116 1.87 5.22 -0.42
CA ASP A 116 2.40 4.22 0.52
C ASP A 116 3.94 4.06 0.49
N PRO A 117 4.73 5.15 0.65
CA PRO A 117 6.18 5.05 0.57
C PRO A 117 6.80 4.39 1.81
N VAL A 118 7.82 3.54 1.61
CA VAL A 118 8.47 2.77 2.67
C VAL A 118 9.74 3.44 3.17
N LEU A 119 9.88 3.51 4.49
CA LEU A 119 11.10 3.80 5.22
C LEU A 119 11.68 2.48 5.76
N ASP A 120 12.89 2.14 5.33
CA ASP A 120 13.49 0.85 5.64
C ASP A 120 13.81 0.73 7.13
N TYR A 121 13.47 -0.41 7.73
CA TYR A 121 13.71 -0.66 9.15
C TYR A 121 14.18 -2.10 9.42
N ASP A 122 15.34 -2.22 10.07
CA ASP A 122 15.88 -3.49 10.57
C ASP A 122 15.59 -3.58 12.08
N PRO A 123 14.65 -4.43 12.53
CA PRO A 123 14.29 -4.54 13.95
C PRO A 123 15.37 -5.22 14.79
N VAL A 124 16.31 -5.96 14.19
CA VAL A 124 17.40 -6.62 14.92
C VAL A 124 18.49 -5.62 15.22
N LYS A 125 18.82 -4.75 14.25
CA LYS A 125 19.82 -3.69 14.43
C LYS A 125 19.23 -2.41 15.02
N ALA A 126 17.90 -2.30 15.05
CA ALA A 126 17.17 -1.07 15.36
C ALA A 126 17.61 0.12 14.49
N THR A 127 17.87 -0.12 13.21
CA THR A 127 18.36 0.90 12.26
C THR A 127 17.31 1.24 11.23
N VAL A 128 17.23 2.54 10.93
CA VAL A 128 16.46 3.08 9.81
C VAL A 128 17.42 3.38 8.65
N SER A 129 17.06 3.00 7.42
CA SER A 129 17.71 3.47 6.18
C SER A 129 16.66 4.03 5.21
N THR A 130 17.12 4.62 4.11
CA THR A 130 16.28 5.34 3.14
C THR A 130 16.39 4.77 1.73
N ASP A 131 16.94 3.56 1.57
CA ASP A 131 17.21 2.96 0.27
C ASP A 131 15.94 2.89 -0.61
N SER A 132 14.81 2.49 -0.01
CA SER A 132 13.50 2.43 -0.67
C SER A 132 12.97 3.81 -1.05
N ALA A 133 13.01 4.76 -0.11
CA ALA A 133 12.57 6.13 -0.35
C ALA A 133 13.47 6.87 -1.36
N ASP A 134 14.77 6.56 -1.39
CA ASP A 134 15.72 7.16 -2.32
C ASP A 134 15.52 6.62 -3.75
N ALA A 135 15.01 5.40 -3.92
CA ALA A 135 14.57 4.90 -5.22
C ALA A 135 13.38 5.70 -5.76
N ILE A 136 12.45 6.13 -4.89
CA ILE A 136 11.35 7.04 -5.24
C ILE A 136 11.92 8.41 -5.66
N VAL A 137 12.80 9.01 -4.85
CA VAL A 137 13.43 10.31 -5.16
C VAL A 137 14.18 10.26 -6.49
N LYS A 138 14.92 9.17 -6.74
CA LYS A 138 15.62 8.95 -8.01
C LYS A 138 14.64 8.92 -9.18
N THR A 139 13.53 8.19 -9.06
CA THR A 139 12.52 8.09 -10.11
C THR A 139 11.87 9.45 -10.40
N ILE A 140 11.50 10.19 -9.35
CA ILE A 140 10.94 11.57 -9.48
C ILE A 140 11.90 12.47 -10.24
N ARG A 141 13.19 12.46 -9.87
CA ARG A 141 14.22 13.28 -10.54
C ARG A 141 14.41 12.87 -12.00
N ASP A 142 14.56 11.58 -12.26
CA ASP A 142 14.83 11.06 -13.61
C ASP A 142 13.65 11.34 -14.56
N MET A 143 12.42 11.29 -14.05
CA MET A 143 11.19 11.60 -14.78
C MET A 143 10.82 13.10 -14.78
N ARG A 144 11.57 13.93 -14.03
CA ARG A 144 11.34 15.37 -13.84
C ARG A 144 9.93 15.69 -13.32
N TYR A 145 9.45 14.88 -12.37
CA TYR A 145 8.17 15.13 -11.71
C TYR A 145 8.29 16.16 -10.60
N LYS A 146 7.19 16.87 -10.36
CA LYS A 146 6.97 17.68 -9.16
C LYS A 146 5.92 16.99 -8.31
N VAL A 147 6.24 16.67 -7.05
CA VAL A 147 5.32 15.96 -6.18
C VAL A 147 4.48 16.96 -5.40
N ASP A 148 3.17 16.91 -5.57
CA ASP A 148 2.24 17.81 -4.87
C ASP A 148 1.73 17.17 -3.57
N MET A 149 1.60 15.83 -3.53
CA MET A 149 1.12 15.10 -2.37
C MET A 149 1.82 13.74 -2.16
N ILE A 150 1.89 13.33 -0.90
CA ILE A 150 2.26 11.99 -0.45
C ILE A 150 1.04 11.43 0.26
N LEU A 151 0.55 10.29 -0.19
CA LEU A 151 -0.71 9.71 0.22
C LEU A 151 -0.46 8.39 0.95
N GLU A 152 -1.15 8.21 2.06
CA GLU A 152 -1.25 6.92 2.75
C GLU A 152 -2.63 6.34 2.51
N THR A 153 -2.69 5.07 2.12
CA THR A 153 -3.96 4.35 2.06
C THR A 153 -4.49 4.10 3.46
N HIS A 154 -3.62 3.80 4.43
CA HIS A 154 -3.98 3.60 5.84
C HIS A 154 -2.74 3.72 6.73
N ALA A 155 -2.94 3.71 8.05
CA ALA A 155 -1.84 3.53 9.00
C ALA A 155 -1.28 2.10 8.96
N HIS A 156 -0.21 1.90 8.19
CA HIS A 156 0.41 0.58 7.99
C HIS A 156 0.96 -0.03 9.28
N ALA A 157 0.90 -1.35 9.38
CA ALA A 157 1.39 -2.12 10.52
C ALA A 157 2.58 -3.04 10.17
N ASP A 158 2.97 -3.08 8.91
CA ASP A 158 3.99 -4.00 8.38
C ASP A 158 5.28 -3.27 7.98
N HIS A 159 5.22 -1.94 7.76
CA HIS A 159 6.37 -1.09 7.42
C HIS A 159 6.24 0.32 8.03
N LEU A 160 7.35 1.04 8.14
CA LEU A 160 7.34 2.47 8.51
C LEU A 160 7.12 3.30 7.25
N THR A 161 6.26 4.31 7.29
CA THR A 161 6.12 5.24 6.16
C THR A 161 7.33 6.17 6.05
N ALA A 162 7.78 6.41 4.81
CA ALA A 162 8.77 7.43 4.47
C ALA A 162 8.16 8.81 4.19
N ALA A 163 6.87 9.04 4.43
CA ALA A 163 6.19 10.29 4.09
C ALA A 163 6.89 11.54 4.63
N SER A 164 7.24 11.57 5.92
CA SER A 164 7.96 12.71 6.51
C SER A 164 9.37 12.91 5.94
N TYR A 165 10.06 11.82 5.60
CA TYR A 165 11.39 11.88 4.95
C TYR A 165 11.27 12.47 3.55
N LEU A 166 10.39 11.90 2.73
CA LEU A 166 10.14 12.35 1.35
C LEU A 166 9.65 13.79 1.32
N GLN A 167 8.73 14.18 2.19
CA GLN A 167 8.25 15.56 2.29
C GLN A 167 9.42 16.54 2.54
N SER A 168 10.30 16.22 3.48
CA SER A 168 11.45 17.06 3.83
C SER A 168 12.49 17.11 2.71
N THR A 169 12.76 15.98 2.06
CA THR A 169 13.73 15.87 0.97
C THR A 169 13.22 16.59 -0.28
N LEU A 170 11.95 16.39 -0.64
CA LEU A 170 11.33 17.02 -1.81
C LEU A 170 11.14 18.53 -1.60
N ALA A 171 10.74 18.98 -0.40
CA ALA A 171 10.66 20.41 -0.12
C ALA A 171 11.98 21.15 -0.42
N LYS A 172 13.12 20.53 -0.11
CA LYS A 172 14.45 21.07 -0.42
C LYS A 172 14.79 21.02 -1.91
N SER A 173 14.43 19.94 -2.61
CA SER A 173 14.84 19.74 -4.00
C SER A 173 13.94 20.42 -5.03
N GLN A 174 12.63 20.49 -4.78
CA GLN A 174 11.64 21.04 -5.72
C GLN A 174 11.14 22.44 -5.34
N GLY A 175 11.51 22.96 -4.15
CA GLY A 175 11.17 24.31 -3.69
C GLY A 175 9.74 24.48 -3.15
N SER A 176 8.94 23.42 -3.12
CA SER A 176 7.62 23.41 -2.49
C SER A 176 7.43 22.16 -1.64
N LYS A 177 6.83 22.33 -0.45
CA LYS A 177 6.53 21.22 0.47
C LYS A 177 5.31 20.44 -0.04
N PRO A 178 5.42 19.14 -0.41
CA PRO A 178 4.25 18.33 -0.73
C PRO A 178 3.40 18.11 0.52
N LEU A 179 2.08 17.97 0.37
CA LEU A 179 1.19 17.66 1.50
C LEU A 179 1.23 16.15 1.82
N ILE A 180 1.14 15.77 3.09
CA ILE A 180 0.89 14.37 3.47
C ILE A 180 -0.61 14.18 3.73
N GLY A 181 -1.24 13.25 3.02
CA GLY A 181 -2.67 12.97 3.07
C GLY A 181 -3.00 11.55 3.53
N ILE A 182 -4.07 11.40 4.31
CA ILE A 182 -4.60 10.10 4.79
C ILE A 182 -6.12 10.21 5.03
N GLY A 183 -6.83 9.09 5.21
CA GLY A 183 -8.25 9.08 5.55
C GLY A 183 -8.56 9.77 6.89
N SER A 184 -9.66 10.51 6.99
CA SER A 184 -10.02 11.32 8.17
C SER A 184 -10.22 10.53 9.46
N ARG A 185 -10.50 9.23 9.32
CA ARG A 185 -10.67 8.25 10.40
C ARG A 185 -9.34 7.82 11.03
N ILE A 186 -8.20 8.29 10.49
CA ILE A 186 -6.87 8.16 11.14
C ILE A 186 -6.89 8.63 12.60
N ARG A 187 -7.76 9.59 12.94
CA ARG A 187 -7.93 10.09 14.32
C ARG A 187 -8.29 8.98 15.30
N GLN A 188 -9.09 8.00 14.88
CA GLN A 188 -9.48 6.86 15.71
C GLN A 188 -8.28 5.95 15.98
N VAL A 189 -7.52 5.64 14.92
CA VAL A 189 -6.29 4.84 14.96
C VAL A 189 -5.21 5.53 15.80
N GLN A 190 -5.04 6.83 15.61
CA GLN A 190 -4.13 7.69 16.39
C GLN A 190 -4.48 7.69 17.88
N SER A 191 -5.76 7.84 18.24
CA SER A 191 -6.19 7.81 19.64
C SER A 191 -5.87 6.44 20.27
N LEU A 192 -6.24 5.35 19.60
CA LEU A 192 -6.05 4.00 20.11
C LEU A 192 -4.57 3.67 20.32
N PHE A 193 -3.73 3.88 19.31
CA PHE A 193 -2.32 3.53 19.39
C PHE A 193 -1.51 4.58 20.15
N GLY A 194 -1.97 5.83 20.19
CA GLY A 194 -1.43 6.86 21.08
C GLY A 194 -1.52 6.43 22.54
N GLU A 195 -2.70 5.97 22.98
CA GLU A 195 -2.89 5.41 24.32
C GLU A 195 -2.04 4.14 24.52
N ARG A 196 -2.12 3.18 23.60
CA ARG A 196 -1.43 1.89 23.73
C ARG A 196 0.09 2.01 23.92
N TYR A 197 0.72 2.97 23.24
CA TYR A 197 2.17 3.16 23.28
C TYR A 197 2.61 4.33 24.17
N GLY A 198 1.68 5.00 24.87
CA GLY A 198 1.99 6.13 25.74
C GLY A 198 2.51 7.35 24.97
N ILE A 199 1.99 7.60 23.77
CA ILE A 199 2.40 8.71 22.90
C ILE A 199 1.49 9.90 23.16
N SER A 200 2.09 11.07 23.42
CA SER A 200 1.34 12.31 23.62
C SER A 200 0.56 12.67 22.35
N PRO A 201 -0.72 13.11 22.47
CA PRO A 201 -1.50 13.60 21.33
C PRO A 201 -0.81 14.68 20.50
N GLU A 202 0.03 15.51 21.12
CA GLU A 202 0.81 16.56 20.47
C GLU A 202 1.75 16.01 19.38
N GLU A 203 2.20 14.76 19.51
CA GLU A 203 3.10 14.13 18.55
C GLU A 203 2.39 13.65 17.28
N TYR A 204 1.07 13.44 17.31
CA TYR A 204 0.33 12.83 16.19
C TYR A 204 -0.82 13.68 15.64
N GLN A 205 -1.47 14.55 16.42
CA GLN A 205 -2.70 15.22 15.97
C GLN A 205 -2.54 16.18 14.78
N THR A 206 -1.32 16.67 14.50
CA THR A 206 -1.05 17.70 13.48
C THR A 206 -0.04 17.26 12.41
N VAL A 207 0.12 15.94 12.23
CA VAL A 207 1.17 15.38 11.36
C VAL A 207 0.75 15.20 9.91
N PHE A 208 -0.56 15.08 9.65
CA PHE A 208 -1.13 14.98 8.31
C PHE A 208 -1.64 16.34 7.86
N ASP A 209 -1.21 16.79 6.68
CA ASP A 209 -1.60 18.09 6.12
C ASP A 209 -3.02 18.03 5.50
N LYS A 210 -3.48 16.85 5.06
CA LYS A 210 -4.82 16.64 4.47
C LYS A 210 -5.48 15.38 5.03
N LEU A 211 -6.76 15.51 5.40
CA LEU A 211 -7.61 14.41 5.81
C LEU A 211 -8.74 14.24 4.78
N TRP A 212 -8.87 13.03 4.25
CA TRP A 212 -9.82 12.70 3.19
C TRP A 212 -11.11 12.11 3.74
N GLU A 213 -12.24 12.54 3.19
CA GLU A 213 -13.53 11.84 3.31
C GLU A 213 -13.79 10.97 2.07
N ASP A 214 -14.82 10.10 2.15
CA ASP A 214 -15.24 9.32 0.98
C ASP A 214 -15.71 10.26 -0.13
N ASN A 215 -15.20 10.02 -1.34
CA ASN A 215 -15.49 10.78 -2.56
C ASN A 215 -14.91 12.20 -2.62
N ASP A 216 -14.04 12.59 -1.69
CA ASP A 216 -13.27 13.82 -1.87
C ASP A 216 -12.48 13.77 -3.18
N GLU A 217 -12.58 14.83 -3.98
CA GLU A 217 -11.80 14.98 -5.21
C GLU A 217 -10.60 15.90 -5.00
N PHE A 218 -9.53 15.62 -5.75
CA PHE A 218 -8.34 16.43 -5.78
C PHE A 218 -7.65 16.39 -7.14
N LYS A 219 -6.69 17.28 -7.35
CA LYS A 219 -5.95 17.39 -8.60
C LYS A 219 -4.56 16.79 -8.50
N ILE A 220 -4.15 16.14 -9.58
CA ILE A 220 -2.75 15.78 -9.85
C ILE A 220 -2.44 16.43 -11.20
N GLY A 221 -1.96 17.68 -11.17
CA GLY A 221 -1.88 18.48 -12.39
C GLY A 221 -3.25 18.65 -13.05
N ASN A 222 -3.38 18.16 -14.29
CA ASN A 222 -4.63 18.19 -15.04
C ASN A 222 -5.57 17.00 -14.73
N LEU A 223 -5.08 15.97 -14.03
CA LEU A 223 -5.88 14.80 -13.67
C LEU A 223 -6.79 15.12 -12.47
N THR A 224 -8.02 14.61 -12.50
CA THR A 224 -8.87 14.51 -11.31
C THR A 224 -8.65 13.14 -10.67
N ALA A 225 -8.36 13.14 -9.39
CA ALA A 225 -8.31 11.97 -8.55
C ALA A 225 -9.44 12.01 -7.51
N ARG A 226 -9.89 10.86 -7.04
CA ARG A 226 -10.93 10.73 -6.01
C ARG A 226 -10.48 9.80 -4.90
N ALA A 227 -10.61 10.25 -3.66
CA ALA A 227 -10.43 9.41 -2.49
C ALA A 227 -11.67 8.51 -2.30
N VAL A 228 -11.45 7.24 -1.98
CA VAL A 228 -12.50 6.23 -1.86
C VAL A 228 -12.34 5.55 -0.51
N HIS A 229 -13.30 5.68 0.39
CA HIS A 229 -13.27 4.97 1.66
C HIS A 229 -13.52 3.48 1.42
N LEU A 230 -12.59 2.64 1.90
CA LEU A 230 -12.54 1.20 1.71
C LEU A 230 -12.26 0.48 3.06
N PRO A 231 -13.11 0.69 4.08
CA PRO A 231 -12.85 0.16 5.41
C PRO A 231 -12.85 -1.37 5.43
N GLY A 232 -12.27 -1.91 6.50
CA GLY A 232 -12.39 -3.32 6.86
C GLY A 232 -11.07 -3.92 7.30
N HIS A 233 -9.97 -3.59 6.61
CA HIS A 233 -8.64 -3.88 7.12
C HIS A 233 -8.30 -3.00 8.33
N THR A 234 -8.51 -1.69 8.17
CA THR A 234 -8.50 -0.70 9.23
C THR A 234 -9.67 0.29 9.02
N PRO A 235 -10.09 1.04 10.07
CA PRO A 235 -11.15 2.04 9.93
C PRO A 235 -10.80 3.21 9.00
N ASP A 236 -9.52 3.58 8.94
CA ASP A 236 -8.99 4.71 8.18
C ASP A 236 -8.64 4.41 6.72
N HIS A 237 -8.84 3.17 6.30
CA HIS A 237 -8.42 2.69 4.99
C HIS A 237 -9.13 3.42 3.84
N MET A 238 -8.31 3.96 2.94
CA MET A 238 -8.68 4.65 1.72
C MET A 238 -8.07 3.96 0.49
N GLY A 239 -8.76 4.08 -0.63
CA GLY A 239 -8.18 3.96 -1.95
C GLY A 239 -8.18 5.29 -2.70
N TYR A 240 -7.39 5.35 -3.77
CA TYR A 240 -7.26 6.55 -4.61
C TYR A 240 -7.55 6.19 -6.07
N HIS A 241 -8.60 6.76 -6.65
CA HIS A 241 -9.03 6.54 -8.03
C HIS A 241 -8.47 7.64 -8.94
N VAL A 242 -7.72 7.27 -9.98
CA VAL A 242 -7.13 8.18 -10.96
C VAL A 242 -7.22 7.59 -12.37
N GLY A 243 -7.99 8.22 -13.27
CA GLY A 243 -8.29 7.63 -14.58
C GLY A 243 -8.92 6.25 -14.44
N SER A 244 -8.48 5.28 -15.23
CA SER A 244 -8.96 3.88 -15.16
C SER A 244 -8.22 3.02 -14.11
N ASN A 245 -7.74 3.64 -13.03
CA ASN A 245 -6.87 3.00 -12.02
C ASN A 245 -7.33 3.33 -10.60
N VAL A 246 -7.29 2.34 -9.72
CA VAL A 246 -7.60 2.49 -8.30
C VAL A 246 -6.52 1.84 -7.46
N PHE A 247 -5.87 2.63 -6.60
CA PHE A 247 -4.86 2.16 -5.63
C PHE A 247 -5.57 1.84 -4.32
N VAL A 248 -5.51 0.59 -3.86
CA VAL A 248 -6.40 0.07 -2.81
C VAL A 248 -5.70 -0.35 -1.52
N GLY A 249 -4.39 -0.09 -1.38
CA GLY A 249 -3.64 -0.53 -0.20
C GLY A 249 -3.98 -1.98 0.17
N ASP A 250 -4.26 -2.20 1.45
CA ASP A 250 -4.67 -3.50 1.98
C ASP A 250 -6.19 -3.69 2.05
N SER A 251 -6.90 -3.46 0.94
CA SER A 251 -8.31 -3.86 0.81
C SER A 251 -8.43 -5.26 0.21
N ILE A 252 -8.07 -5.38 -1.08
CA ILE A 252 -7.94 -6.66 -1.78
C ILE A 252 -6.52 -6.82 -2.32
N PHE A 253 -6.06 -8.06 -2.42
CA PHE A 253 -4.76 -8.40 -2.99
C PHE A 253 -4.92 -8.98 -4.39
N HIS A 254 -3.78 -9.24 -5.06
CA HIS A 254 -3.76 -9.89 -6.36
C HIS A 254 -4.64 -11.16 -6.36
N VAL A 255 -5.24 -11.48 -7.51
CA VAL A 255 -6.36 -12.44 -7.62
C VAL A 255 -6.09 -13.80 -6.99
N ASP A 256 -4.86 -14.28 -7.04
CA ASP A 256 -4.41 -15.56 -6.49
C ASP A 256 -4.16 -15.54 -4.97
N ILE A 257 -4.08 -14.35 -4.36
CA ILE A 257 -3.95 -14.14 -2.91
C ILE A 257 -5.30 -13.94 -2.25
N GLY A 258 -6.15 -13.07 -2.81
CA GLY A 258 -7.50 -12.81 -2.32
C GLY A 258 -7.69 -11.45 -1.64
N SER A 259 -7.81 -11.43 -0.32
CA SER A 259 -8.15 -10.24 0.49
C SER A 259 -7.25 -10.08 1.71
N ALA A 260 -7.19 -8.85 2.23
CA ALA A 260 -6.49 -8.53 3.47
C ALA A 260 -7.14 -9.18 4.70
N ARG A 261 -6.38 -9.18 5.81
CA ARG A 261 -6.85 -9.59 7.15
C ARG A 261 -7.77 -8.53 7.76
N ALA A 262 -8.68 -8.91 8.65
CA ALA A 262 -9.67 -8.02 9.26
C ALA A 262 -9.60 -7.99 10.81
N ASP A 263 -8.53 -8.51 11.41
CA ASP A 263 -8.37 -8.69 12.86
C ASP A 263 -7.55 -7.59 13.54
N PHE A 264 -7.17 -6.54 12.81
CA PHE A 264 -6.68 -5.31 13.45
C PHE A 264 -7.78 -4.66 14.30
N PRO A 265 -7.44 -3.90 15.34
CA PRO A 265 -8.44 -3.14 16.09
C PRO A 265 -9.30 -2.25 15.18
N GLY A 266 -10.61 -2.50 15.17
CA GLY A 266 -11.57 -1.81 14.30
C GLY A 266 -11.70 -2.39 12.89
N GLY A 267 -11.03 -3.50 12.57
CA GLY A 267 -11.24 -4.25 11.35
C GLY A 267 -12.57 -5.00 11.34
N SER A 268 -13.09 -5.31 10.14
CA SER A 268 -14.34 -6.05 9.93
C SER A 268 -14.31 -6.77 8.58
N ALA A 269 -14.60 -8.07 8.60
CA ALA A 269 -14.66 -8.89 7.39
C ALA A 269 -15.84 -8.47 6.50
N GLU A 270 -16.98 -8.12 7.10
CA GLU A 270 -18.15 -7.58 6.41
C GLU A 270 -17.78 -6.27 5.67
N ALA A 271 -17.02 -5.40 6.32
CA ALA A 271 -16.55 -4.17 5.70
C ALA A 271 -15.56 -4.44 4.55
N ILE A 272 -14.64 -5.41 4.68
CA ILE A 272 -13.77 -5.82 3.56
C ILE A 272 -14.62 -6.35 2.40
N PHE A 273 -15.63 -7.17 2.67
CA PHE A 273 -16.52 -7.69 1.63
C PHE A 273 -17.22 -6.54 0.89
N ASN A 274 -17.83 -5.61 1.62
CA ASN A 274 -18.53 -4.47 1.04
C ASN A 274 -17.59 -3.53 0.26
N SER A 275 -16.39 -3.26 0.79
CA SER A 275 -15.33 -2.52 0.09
C SER A 275 -14.89 -3.23 -1.19
N GLY A 276 -14.70 -4.55 -1.12
CA GLY A 276 -14.42 -5.39 -2.29
C GLY A 276 -15.54 -5.32 -3.33
N ARG A 277 -16.80 -5.40 -2.93
CA ARG A 277 -17.95 -5.28 -3.85
C ARG A 277 -18.05 -3.89 -4.47
N LYS A 278 -17.76 -2.82 -3.72
CA LYS A 278 -17.64 -1.45 -4.24
C LYS A 278 -16.56 -1.36 -5.34
N LEU A 279 -15.41 -1.99 -5.14
CA LEU A 279 -14.33 -2.05 -6.13
C LEU A 279 -14.72 -2.88 -7.37
N LEU A 280 -15.33 -4.04 -7.19
CA LEU A 280 -15.69 -4.95 -8.28
C LEU A 280 -16.91 -4.49 -9.10
N ALA A 281 -17.60 -3.45 -8.64
CA ALA A 281 -18.65 -2.77 -9.40
C ALA A 281 -18.12 -1.75 -10.42
N LEU A 282 -16.82 -1.44 -10.41
CA LEU A 282 -16.16 -0.59 -11.40
C LEU A 282 -16.11 -1.26 -12.79
N PRO A 283 -15.83 -0.52 -13.88
CA PRO A 283 -15.64 -1.09 -15.21
C PRO A 283 -14.61 -2.23 -15.22
N GLY A 284 -14.83 -3.24 -16.06
CA GLY A 284 -14.04 -4.47 -16.05
C GLY A 284 -12.55 -4.25 -16.32
N GLU A 285 -12.23 -3.24 -17.12
CA GLU A 285 -10.88 -2.81 -17.49
C GLU A 285 -10.16 -1.99 -16.42
N THR A 286 -10.86 -1.51 -15.38
CA THR A 286 -10.24 -0.74 -14.30
C THR A 286 -9.19 -1.58 -13.60
N LYS A 287 -7.99 -1.03 -13.45
CA LYS A 287 -6.87 -1.69 -12.76
C LYS A 287 -6.93 -1.40 -11.26
N ILE A 288 -6.90 -2.47 -10.46
CA ILE A 288 -6.80 -2.41 -9.01
C ILE A 288 -5.34 -2.65 -8.61
N TRP A 289 -4.68 -1.60 -8.13
CA TRP A 289 -3.29 -1.59 -7.69
C TRP A 289 -3.21 -1.84 -6.19
N VAL A 290 -2.53 -2.91 -5.78
CA VAL A 290 -2.59 -3.46 -4.42
C VAL A 290 -1.48 -2.91 -3.52
N GLY A 291 -1.69 -2.82 -2.21
CA GLY A 291 -0.68 -2.34 -1.25
C GLY A 291 0.47 -3.32 -1.05
N HIS A 292 0.16 -4.62 -1.08
CA HIS A 292 1.15 -5.68 -0.87
C HIS A 292 1.01 -6.80 -1.86
N ASP A 293 2.11 -7.53 -2.01
CA ASP A 293 2.10 -8.74 -2.80
C ASP A 293 3.03 -9.83 -2.25
N TYR A 294 2.44 -11.02 -2.09
CA TYR A 294 3.09 -12.19 -1.49
C TYR A 294 2.96 -13.38 -2.46
N PRO A 295 3.89 -13.54 -3.41
CA PRO A 295 3.86 -14.60 -4.41
C PRO A 295 3.58 -16.00 -3.82
N PRO A 296 2.43 -16.63 -4.13
CA PRO A 296 2.23 -18.02 -3.78
C PRO A 296 3.19 -18.90 -4.57
N PRO A 297 3.42 -20.16 -4.14
CA PRO A 297 4.25 -21.10 -4.86
C PRO A 297 3.87 -21.18 -6.35
N GLY A 298 4.85 -21.00 -7.23
CA GLY A 298 4.66 -21.01 -8.69
C GLY A 298 4.62 -19.63 -9.35
N ARG A 299 4.44 -18.53 -8.60
CA ARG A 299 4.54 -17.17 -9.15
C ARG A 299 5.97 -16.64 -9.06
N SER A 300 6.55 -16.27 -10.20
CA SER A 300 7.98 -15.93 -10.33
C SER A 300 8.34 -14.52 -9.89
N ALA A 301 7.39 -13.59 -9.86
CA ALA A 301 7.60 -12.20 -9.52
C ALA A 301 6.35 -11.58 -8.89
N PRO A 302 6.51 -10.56 -8.04
CA PRO A 302 5.40 -9.73 -7.59
C PRO A 302 4.68 -9.06 -8.76
N VAL A 303 3.37 -8.91 -8.65
CA VAL A 303 2.48 -8.28 -9.62
C VAL A 303 1.68 -7.17 -8.92
N PRO A 304 1.78 -5.90 -9.36
CA PRO A 304 1.23 -4.76 -8.63
C PRO A 304 -0.27 -4.55 -8.83
N PHE A 305 -0.87 -5.13 -9.88
CA PHE A 305 -2.29 -4.94 -10.15
C PHE A 305 -2.93 -6.15 -10.84
N ALA A 306 -4.26 -6.23 -10.74
CA ALA A 306 -5.10 -6.97 -11.66
C ALA A 306 -6.33 -6.12 -12.03
N THR A 307 -6.99 -6.44 -13.12
CA THR A 307 -8.21 -5.75 -13.54
C THR A 307 -9.41 -6.20 -12.70
N VAL A 308 -10.44 -5.36 -12.64
CA VAL A 308 -11.73 -5.72 -12.02
C VAL A 308 -12.27 -7.01 -12.62
N GLN A 309 -12.19 -7.18 -13.94
CA GLN A 309 -12.65 -8.39 -14.61
C GLN A 309 -11.88 -9.63 -14.12
N GLU A 310 -10.54 -9.54 -14.01
CA GLU A 310 -9.73 -10.64 -13.47
C GLU A 310 -10.08 -10.96 -12.02
N HIS A 311 -10.34 -9.97 -11.17
CA HIS A 311 -10.79 -10.22 -9.79
C HIS A 311 -12.17 -10.88 -9.75
N ARG A 312 -13.13 -10.43 -10.56
CA ARG A 312 -14.46 -11.03 -10.64
C ARG A 312 -14.41 -12.49 -11.08
N MET A 313 -13.46 -12.86 -11.94
CA MET A 313 -13.29 -14.25 -12.38
C MET A 313 -12.49 -15.10 -11.39
N ASN A 314 -11.41 -14.54 -10.86
CA ASN A 314 -10.32 -15.33 -10.28
C ASN A 314 -9.95 -14.96 -8.85
N ASN A 315 -10.50 -13.89 -8.24
CA ASN A 315 -10.15 -13.54 -6.87
C ASN A 315 -10.51 -14.71 -5.93
N LYS A 316 -9.49 -15.25 -5.26
CA LYS A 316 -9.60 -16.43 -4.40
C LYS A 316 -10.67 -16.30 -3.31
N HIS A 317 -10.93 -15.08 -2.85
CA HIS A 317 -11.87 -14.81 -1.77
C HIS A 317 -13.13 -14.04 -2.24
N LEU A 318 -13.05 -13.23 -3.30
CA LEU A 318 -14.07 -12.24 -3.65
C LEU A 318 -14.61 -12.32 -5.09
N LYS A 319 -14.30 -13.39 -5.82
CA LYS A 319 -14.85 -13.59 -7.17
C LYS A 319 -16.38 -13.53 -7.20
N ASP A 320 -16.94 -13.38 -8.39
CA ASP A 320 -18.38 -13.41 -8.60
C ASP A 320 -18.95 -14.75 -8.12
N GLY A 321 -20.09 -14.67 -7.43
CA GLY A 321 -20.75 -15.81 -6.80
C GLY A 321 -20.36 -16.07 -5.34
N THR A 322 -19.29 -15.47 -4.81
CA THR A 322 -19.00 -15.59 -3.36
C THR A 322 -20.02 -14.81 -2.53
N LEU A 323 -20.70 -15.51 -1.63
CA LEU A 323 -21.66 -14.94 -0.69
C LEU A 323 -20.95 -14.22 0.46
N GLU A 324 -21.59 -13.21 1.05
CA GLU A 324 -21.02 -12.45 2.18
C GLU A 324 -20.71 -13.35 3.38
N GLU A 325 -21.66 -14.20 3.76
CA GLU A 325 -21.51 -15.14 4.89
C GLU A 325 -20.31 -16.09 4.69
N GLU A 326 -20.14 -16.62 3.48
CA GLU A 326 -19.02 -17.50 3.13
C GLU A 326 -17.68 -16.76 3.21
N PHE A 327 -17.64 -15.51 2.75
CA PHE A 327 -16.45 -14.67 2.84
C PHE A 327 -16.09 -14.37 4.30
N VAL A 328 -17.07 -13.95 5.10
CA VAL A 328 -16.90 -13.57 6.51
C VAL A 328 -16.41 -14.77 7.32
N GLU A 329 -17.05 -15.93 7.16
CA GLU A 329 -16.63 -17.16 7.85
C GLU A 329 -15.19 -17.56 7.44
N MET A 330 -14.89 -17.55 6.15
CA MET A 330 -13.54 -17.84 5.65
C MET A 330 -12.51 -16.86 6.21
N ARG A 331 -12.84 -15.57 6.23
CA ARG A 331 -11.92 -14.50 6.66
C ARG A 331 -11.59 -14.63 8.14
N HIS A 332 -12.59 -14.85 9.00
CA HIS A 332 -12.38 -15.07 10.43
C HIS A 332 -11.53 -16.30 10.71
N LYS A 333 -11.87 -17.45 10.12
CA LYS A 333 -11.07 -18.68 10.27
C LYS A 333 -9.63 -18.48 9.82
N ARG A 334 -9.42 -17.71 8.75
CA ARG A 334 -8.07 -17.41 8.26
C ARG A 334 -7.32 -16.50 9.21
N ASP A 335 -7.96 -15.44 9.73
CA ASP A 335 -7.32 -14.47 10.63
C ASP A 335 -6.86 -15.11 11.94
N GLU A 336 -7.61 -16.05 12.49
CA GLU A 336 -7.22 -16.85 13.68
C GLU A 336 -5.89 -17.61 13.51
N THR A 337 -5.50 -17.90 12.26
CA THR A 337 -4.25 -18.62 11.96
C THR A 337 -3.06 -17.69 11.70
N LEU A 338 -3.28 -16.39 11.59
CA LEU A 338 -2.24 -15.43 11.21
C LEU A 338 -1.45 -14.94 12.42
N ALA A 339 -0.13 -15.01 12.33
CA ALA A 339 0.74 -14.31 13.25
C ALA A 339 0.59 -12.78 13.11
N ALA A 340 0.92 -12.04 14.17
CA ALA A 340 1.05 -10.59 14.09
C ALA A 340 2.15 -10.21 13.06
N PRO A 341 2.00 -9.09 12.32
CA PRO A 341 3.05 -8.60 11.45
C PRO A 341 4.34 -8.35 12.23
N ARG A 342 5.47 -8.69 11.60
CA ARG A 342 6.81 -8.61 12.21
C ARG A 342 7.14 -7.20 12.73
N LEU A 343 6.62 -6.15 12.08
CA LEU A 343 6.92 -4.75 12.40
C LEU A 343 5.75 -3.99 13.02
N ILE A 344 4.70 -4.68 13.51
CA ILE A 344 3.48 -4.05 14.05
C ILE A 344 3.74 -2.90 15.03
N HIS A 345 4.63 -3.11 16.01
CA HIS A 345 4.89 -2.11 17.04
C HIS A 345 5.70 -0.90 16.53
N PRO A 346 6.86 -1.07 15.87
CA PRO A 346 7.61 0.07 15.34
C PRO A 346 6.83 0.83 14.25
N SER A 347 6.14 0.12 13.35
CA SER A 347 5.36 0.74 12.27
C SER A 347 4.26 1.64 12.82
N LEU A 348 3.39 1.13 13.70
CA LEU A 348 2.27 1.92 14.21
C LEU A 348 2.72 3.16 14.98
N GLN A 349 3.81 3.08 15.75
CA GLN A 349 4.33 4.25 16.48
C GLN A 349 4.85 5.34 15.55
N VAL A 350 5.43 5.00 14.41
CA VAL A 350 5.93 5.98 13.42
C VAL A 350 4.81 6.47 12.52
N ASN A 351 3.91 5.58 12.11
CA ASN A 351 2.91 5.87 11.09
C ASN A 351 1.78 6.76 11.64
N ILE A 352 1.39 6.58 12.91
CA ILE A 352 0.44 7.51 13.53
C ILE A 352 1.01 8.93 13.66
N ARG A 353 2.35 9.08 13.63
CA ARG A 353 3.07 10.36 13.59
C ARG A 353 3.34 10.86 12.17
N GLY A 354 2.67 10.32 11.14
CA GLY A 354 2.85 10.72 9.74
C GLY A 354 4.27 10.48 9.23
N GLY A 355 4.95 9.44 9.74
CA GLY A 355 6.33 9.12 9.40
C GLY A 355 7.39 9.88 10.20
N ARG A 356 6.99 10.77 11.12
CA ARG A 356 7.93 11.41 12.04
C ARG A 356 8.41 10.37 13.06
N GLN A 357 9.73 10.25 13.21
CA GLN A 357 10.31 9.41 14.24
C GLN A 357 10.02 9.98 15.64
N PRO A 358 9.93 9.13 16.69
CA PRO A 358 9.78 9.59 18.08
C PRO A 358 10.81 10.64 18.44
N ALA A 359 10.43 11.67 19.21
CA ALA A 359 11.36 12.70 19.66
C ALA A 359 12.57 12.08 20.39
N PRO A 360 13.78 12.66 20.24
CA PRO A 360 14.93 12.16 20.98
C PRO A 360 14.76 12.42 22.48
N LEU A 361 15.16 11.44 23.30
CA LEU A 361 15.33 11.60 24.73
C LEU A 361 16.49 12.57 25.03
N ALA A 362 16.63 12.97 26.29
CA ALA A 362 17.77 13.78 26.74
C ALA A 362 19.14 13.14 26.46
N SER A 363 19.19 11.81 26.33
CA SER A 363 20.38 11.04 25.94
C SER A 363 20.71 11.12 24.44
N GLY A 364 19.84 11.71 23.62
CA GLY A 364 19.95 11.77 22.16
C GLY A 364 19.38 10.54 21.44
N HIS A 365 19.03 9.47 22.15
CA HIS A 365 18.41 8.29 21.56
C HIS A 365 16.92 8.50 21.29
N ARG A 366 16.42 7.89 20.20
CA ARG A 366 14.99 7.76 19.93
C ARG A 366 14.55 6.35 20.31
N MET A 367 13.39 6.22 20.93
CA MET A 367 12.91 4.94 21.46
C MET A 367 11.57 4.56 20.84
N VAL A 368 11.43 3.26 20.56
CA VAL A 368 10.18 2.60 20.21
C VAL A 368 9.81 1.72 21.38
N HIS A 369 8.55 1.76 21.82
CA HIS A 369 8.08 1.02 22.98
C HIS A 369 7.40 -0.28 22.55
N LEU A 370 7.77 -1.40 23.16
CA LEU A 370 7.15 -2.69 22.90
C LEU A 370 6.27 -3.08 24.10
N PRO A 371 4.94 -3.25 23.92
CA PRO A 371 4.07 -3.71 24.99
C PRO A 371 4.41 -5.16 25.33
N LEU A 372 4.58 -5.44 26.63
CA LEU A 372 4.79 -6.80 27.11
C LEU A 372 3.44 -7.49 27.29
N THR A 373 3.32 -8.71 26.78
CA THR A 373 2.18 -9.60 27.00
C THR A 373 2.63 -10.78 27.83
N GLY A 374 1.94 -11.07 28.93
CA GLY A 374 2.28 -12.20 29.79
C GLY A 374 1.75 -12.01 31.23
N PRO A 375 1.94 -13.01 32.09
CA PRO A 375 1.57 -12.90 33.50
C PRO A 375 2.37 -11.79 34.20
N SER A 376 1.71 -11.06 35.10
CA SER A 376 2.36 -10.16 36.06
C SER A 376 2.77 -10.94 37.30
N TRP A 377 3.91 -10.59 37.90
CA TRP A 377 4.39 -11.14 39.16
C TRP A 377 4.32 -10.13 40.29
#